data_AF-A0A3N7ZE86-F1
#
_entry.id   AF-A0A3N7ZE86-F1
#
_cell.length_a   1.000
_cell.length_b   1.000
_cell.length_c   1.000
_cell.angle_alpha   90.00
_cell.angle_beta   90.00
_cell.angle_gamma   90.00
#
_symmetry.space_group_name_H-M   'P 1'
#
loop_
_entity.id
_entity.type
_entity.pdbx_description
1 polymer ?
#
loop_
_entity_poly.entity_id
_entity_poly.type
_entity_poly.pdbx_seq_one_letter_code
_entity_poly.pdbx_strand_id
1 'polypeptide(L)'
;MFPSVWRDTGCQSHFIIWHHTILWCDGSDDGEEVVVEDEIELRRRVLPVCTDDWQHFTTLAEALEEVPWDVNRACIQLARRGFLEEGQRKQRGFFRLTAKE
;
A
#
# COMPACT_ATOMS: atom_id res chain seq x y z
N MET A 1 -12.18 -2.54 -11.58
CA MET A 1 -12.20 -3.79 -12.38
C MET A 1 -11.13 -4.69 -11.78
N PHE A 2 -11.50 -5.81 -11.16
CA PHE A 2 -10.50 -6.80 -10.71
C PHE A 2 -10.17 -7.70 -11.90
N PRO A 3 -8.88 -7.98 -12.20
CA PRO A 3 -8.55 -8.91 -13.25
C PRO A 3 -9.08 -10.30 -12.87
N SER A 4 -9.85 -10.89 -13.77
CA SER A 4 -10.33 -12.27 -13.66
C SER A 4 -9.17 -13.23 -13.86
N VAL A 5 -8.46 -13.58 -12.79
CA VAL A 5 -7.49 -14.68 -12.81
C VAL A 5 -8.23 -16.01 -12.76
N TRP A 6 -7.93 -16.91 -13.71
CA TRP A 6 -8.42 -18.28 -13.68
C TRP A 6 -7.89 -18.98 -12.41
N ARG A 7 -8.82 -19.46 -11.58
CA ARG A 7 -8.54 -20.09 -10.27
C ARG A 7 -7.64 -21.31 -10.36
N ASP A 8 -7.60 -21.98 -11.50
CA ASP A 8 -6.99 -23.31 -11.63
C ASP A 8 -5.49 -23.26 -11.96
N THR A 9 -4.99 -22.16 -12.52
CA THR A 9 -3.57 -22.03 -12.94
C THR A 9 -2.81 -20.90 -12.24
N GLY A 10 -3.51 -20.07 -11.46
CA GLY A 10 -2.93 -18.88 -10.84
C GLY A 10 -2.57 -17.78 -11.86
N CYS A 11 -2.11 -16.64 -11.35
CA CYS A 11 -1.52 -15.59 -12.16
C CYS A 11 -0.10 -16.02 -12.58
N GLN A 12 0.12 -16.40 -13.83
CA GLN A 12 1.44 -16.75 -14.37
C GLN A 12 2.23 -15.52 -14.86
N SER A 13 1.77 -14.32 -14.55
CA SER A 13 2.46 -13.09 -14.96
C SER A 13 3.66 -12.85 -14.04
N HIS A 14 4.85 -12.93 -14.61
CA HIS A 14 6.12 -12.61 -13.94
C HIS A 14 6.36 -11.09 -13.86
N PHE A 15 5.33 -10.29 -14.13
CA PHE A 15 5.36 -8.85 -14.01
C PHE A 15 3.96 -8.30 -13.72
N ILE A 16 3.90 -7.10 -13.14
CA ILE A 16 2.70 -6.33 -12.87
C ILE A 16 2.85 -4.98 -13.58
N ILE A 17 1.81 -4.56 -14.31
CA ILE A 17 1.75 -3.19 -14.85
C ILE A 17 1.04 -2.31 -13.81
N TRP A 18 1.71 -1.26 -13.36
CA TRP A 18 1.19 -0.35 -12.35
C TRP A 18 1.69 1.07 -12.64
N HIS A 19 0.78 2.05 -12.72
CA HIS A 19 1.09 3.47 -13.02
C HIS A 19 2.16 3.64 -14.11
N HIS A 20 1.86 3.19 -15.33
CA HIS A 20 2.75 3.24 -16.50
C HIS A 20 4.12 2.52 -16.33
N THR A 21 4.30 1.76 -15.27
CA THR A 21 5.55 1.07 -14.92
C THR A 21 5.36 -0.44 -14.96
N ILE A 22 6.39 -1.16 -15.41
CA ILE A 22 6.44 -2.63 -15.38
C ILE A 22 7.27 -3.04 -14.16
N LEU A 23 6.62 -3.72 -13.21
CA LEU A 23 7.26 -4.32 -12.04
C LEU A 23 7.52 -5.79 -12.32
N TRP A 24 8.77 -6.23 -12.34
CA TRP A 24 9.12 -7.64 -12.51
C TRP A 24 9.02 -8.40 -11.18
N CYS A 25 8.29 -9.51 -11.16
CA CYS A 25 8.11 -10.36 -9.99
C CYS A 25 9.33 -11.25 -9.69
N ASP A 26 10.16 -11.51 -10.71
CA ASP A 26 11.38 -12.34 -10.62
C ASP A 26 12.65 -11.51 -10.38
N GLY A 27 12.50 -10.20 -10.18
CA GLY A 27 13.60 -9.29 -9.89
C GLY A 27 14.19 -9.57 -8.52
N SER A 28 15.51 -9.71 -8.49
CA SER A 28 16.37 -10.05 -7.36
C SER A 28 16.09 -9.28 -6.08
N ASP A 29 16.49 -9.93 -4.99
CA ASP A 29 16.70 -9.49 -3.60
C ASP A 29 17.66 -8.29 -3.47
N ASP A 30 17.54 -7.31 -4.36
CA ASP A 30 18.25 -6.05 -4.33
C ASP A 30 17.23 -5.02 -3.87
N GLY A 31 17.19 -4.77 -2.56
CA GLY A 31 16.16 -4.01 -1.85
C GLY A 31 15.95 -2.53 -2.25
N GLU A 32 16.21 -2.15 -3.49
CA GLU A 32 15.74 -0.90 -4.07
C GLU A 32 14.26 -1.06 -4.48
N GLU A 33 13.39 -0.74 -3.53
CA GLU A 33 11.98 -0.48 -3.80
C GLU A 33 11.91 0.58 -4.90
N VAL A 34 11.39 0.22 -6.09
CA VAL A 34 11.10 1.20 -7.14
C VAL A 34 10.06 2.17 -6.58
N VAL A 35 10.52 3.36 -6.17
CA VAL A 35 9.67 4.44 -5.67
C VAL A 35 9.31 5.31 -6.87
N VAL A 36 8.06 5.27 -7.28
CA VAL A 36 7.51 6.18 -8.29
C VAL A 36 7.23 7.52 -7.61
N GLU A 37 7.40 8.66 -8.31
CA GLU A 37 7.21 10.00 -7.73
C GLU A 37 5.80 10.19 -7.14
N ASP A 38 4.77 9.62 -7.81
CA ASP A 38 3.38 9.59 -7.32
C ASP A 38 3.25 8.94 -5.93
N GLU A 39 4.13 8.00 -5.59
CA GLU A 39 4.12 7.33 -4.29
C GLU A 39 4.64 8.23 -3.16
N ILE A 40 5.54 9.17 -3.46
CA ILE A 40 6.00 10.16 -2.47
C ILE A 40 4.84 11.10 -2.11
N GLU A 41 4.13 11.60 -3.11
CA GLU A 41 3.00 12.50 -2.91
C GLU A 41 1.82 11.79 -2.24
N LEU A 42 1.54 10.53 -2.58
CA LEU A 42 0.50 9.75 -1.93
C LEU A 42 0.80 9.55 -0.43
N ARG A 43 2.04 9.24 -0.04
CA ARG A 43 2.42 9.14 1.38
C ARG A 43 2.21 10.46 2.13
N ARG A 44 2.49 11.60 1.50
CA ARG A 44 2.26 12.93 2.10
C ARG A 44 0.79 13.22 2.28
N ARG A 45 -0.08 12.73 1.39
CA ARG A 45 -1.54 12.87 1.47
C ARG A 45 -2.17 11.92 2.49
N VAL A 46 -1.64 10.71 2.64
CA VAL A 46 -2.14 9.71 3.59
C VAL A 46 -1.91 10.15 5.04
N LEU A 47 -0.73 10.65 5.37
CA LEU A 47 -0.35 10.99 6.75
C LEU A 47 -1.33 11.93 7.48
N PRO A 48 -1.82 13.06 6.90
CA PRO A 48 -2.76 13.96 7.56
C PRO A 48 -4.19 13.42 7.68
N VAL A 49 -4.55 12.36 6.94
CA VAL A 49 -5.88 11.73 6.98
C VAL A 49 -5.94 10.63 8.04
N CYS A 50 -4.80 10.04 8.38
CA CYS A 50 -4.70 9.06 9.46
C CYS A 50 -4.99 9.70 10.82
N THR A 51 -5.65 8.95 11.69
CA THR A 51 -5.95 9.32 13.09
C THR A 51 -5.26 8.39 14.08
N ASP A 52 -5.36 8.69 15.38
CA ASP A 52 -4.91 7.80 16.46
C ASP A 52 -5.77 6.52 16.59
N ASP A 53 -6.99 6.55 16.04
CA ASP A 53 -7.87 5.39 15.96
C ASP A 53 -7.50 4.47 14.79
N TRP A 54 -7.81 3.18 14.93
CA TRP A 54 -7.59 2.18 13.88
C TRP A 54 -8.53 2.38 12.68
N GLN A 55 -7.95 2.70 11.52
CA GLN A 55 -8.67 2.94 10.27
C GLN A 55 -8.27 1.92 9.21
N HIS A 56 -9.25 1.32 8.54
CA HIS A 56 -8.97 0.41 7.43
C HIS A 56 -8.49 1.18 6.19
N PHE A 57 -7.50 0.65 5.48
CA PHE A 57 -6.93 1.32 4.29
C PHE A 57 -7.96 1.65 3.21
N THR A 58 -9.05 0.89 3.09
CA THR A 58 -10.11 1.19 2.11
C THR A 58 -10.86 2.47 2.46
N THR A 59 -11.10 2.73 3.76
CA THR A 59 -11.74 3.97 4.23
C THR A 59 -10.82 5.16 3.99
N LEU A 60 -9.51 5.00 4.20
CA LEU A 60 -8.52 6.02 3.87
C LEU A 60 -8.50 6.30 2.36
N ALA A 61 -8.61 5.26 1.53
CA ALA A 61 -8.64 5.40 0.08
C ALA A 61 -9.90 6.11 -0.43
N GLU A 62 -11.06 5.81 0.15
CA GLU A 62 -12.30 6.51 -0.13
C GLU A 62 -12.19 8.01 0.23
N ALA A 63 -11.61 8.33 1.39
CA ALA A 63 -11.42 9.71 1.83
C ALA A 63 -10.42 10.49 0.95
N LEU A 64 -9.46 9.79 0.35
CA LEU A 64 -8.44 10.37 -0.52
C LEU A 64 -8.85 10.39 -2.01
N GLU A 65 -9.95 9.73 -2.37
CA GLU A 65 -10.35 9.44 -3.75
C GLU A 65 -9.26 8.68 -4.55
N GLU A 66 -8.57 7.76 -3.88
CA GLU A 66 -7.41 7.03 -4.42
C GLU A 66 -7.66 5.52 -4.53
N VAL A 67 -6.77 4.84 -5.25
CA VAL A 67 -6.83 3.38 -5.39
C VAL A 67 -6.48 2.71 -4.05
N PRO A 68 -7.33 1.80 -3.52
CA PRO A 68 -7.08 1.18 -2.21
C PRO A 68 -5.74 0.45 -2.07
N TRP A 69 -5.23 -0.15 -3.15
CA TRP A 69 -3.94 -0.85 -3.13
C TRP A 69 -2.77 0.12 -3.02
N ASP A 70 -2.87 1.29 -3.64
CA ASP A 70 -1.84 2.32 -3.61
C ASP A 70 -1.78 2.93 -2.20
N VAL A 71 -2.94 3.20 -1.61
CA VAL A 71 -3.06 3.66 -0.21
C VAL A 71 -2.54 2.62 0.77
N ASN A 72 -2.90 1.34 0.60
CA ASN A 72 -2.37 0.27 1.45
C ASN A 72 -0.84 0.18 1.38
N ARG A 73 -0.25 0.28 0.18
CA ARG A 73 1.21 0.27 -0.01
C ARG A 73 1.85 1.49 0.67
N ALA A 74 1.27 2.68 0.48
CA ALA A 74 1.73 3.91 1.14
C ALA A 74 1.67 3.79 2.67
N CYS A 75 0.59 3.25 3.22
CA CYS A 75 0.44 3.00 4.66
C CYS A 75 1.48 2.01 5.19
N ILE A 76 1.74 0.90 4.49
CA ILE A 76 2.78 -0.08 4.87
C ILE A 76 4.16 0.58 4.88
N GLN A 77 4.48 1.39 3.88
CA GLN A 77 5.76 2.12 3.85
C GLN A 77 5.89 3.14 4.97
N LEU A 78 4.81 3.87 5.28
CA LEU A 78 4.78 4.79 6.43
C LEU A 78 4.92 4.04 7.76
N ALA A 79 4.35 2.83 7.87
CA ALA A 79 4.48 1.99 9.04
C ALA A 79 5.91 1.47 9.22
N ARG A 80 6.56 1.02 8.14
CA ARG A 80 7.98 0.64 8.14
C ARG A 80 8.90 1.80 8.55
N ARG A 81 8.51 3.04 8.26
CA ARG A 81 9.23 4.27 8.65
C ARG A 81 8.88 4.78 10.05
N GLY A 82 7.95 4.11 10.75
CA GLY A 82 7.55 4.43 12.12
C GLY A 82 6.52 5.57 12.24
N PHE A 83 5.92 6.05 11.15
CA PHE A 83 4.88 7.07 11.21
C PHE A 83 3.49 6.50 11.50
N LEU A 84 3.25 5.26 11.08
CA LEU A 84 2.01 4.53 11.31
C LEU A 84 2.28 3.21 12.03
N GLU A 85 1.26 2.66 12.67
CA GLU A 85 1.25 1.30 13.18
C GLU A 85 0.27 0.45 12.35
N GLU A 86 0.73 -0.72 11.89
CA GLU A 86 -0.13 -1.69 11.20
C GLU A 86 -0.70 -2.70 12.21
N GLY A 87 -2.01 -2.91 12.16
CA GLY A 87 -2.69 -3.87 13.00
C GLY A 87 -2.28 -5.32 12.68
N GLN A 88 -2.17 -6.16 13.70
CA GLN A 88 -1.79 -7.57 13.51
C GLN A 88 -2.99 -8.51 13.33
N ARG A 89 -2.75 -9.66 12.69
CA ARG A 89 -3.72 -10.76 12.51
C ARG A 89 -5.03 -10.30 11.86
N LYS A 90 -6.12 -10.23 12.64
CA LYS A 90 -7.46 -9.85 12.19
C LYS A 90 -7.59 -8.35 11.88
N GLN A 91 -6.61 -7.55 12.32
CA GLN A 91 -6.54 -6.12 12.06
C GLN A 91 -5.51 -5.79 10.97
N ARG A 92 -5.06 -6.78 10.19
CA ARG A 92 -4.23 -6.50 9.00
C ARG A 92 -4.97 -5.57 8.05
N GLY A 93 -4.27 -4.56 7.56
CA GLY A 93 -4.86 -3.49 6.74
C GLY A 93 -5.53 -2.36 7.55
N PHE A 94 -5.53 -2.44 8.89
CA PHE A 94 -5.84 -1.29 9.73
C PHE A 94 -4.56 -0.55 10.09
N PHE A 95 -4.61 0.77 10.03
CA PHE A 95 -3.52 1.67 10.33
C PHE A 95 -3.98 2.72 11.33
N ARG A 96 -3.06 3.15 12.18
CA ARG A 96 -3.22 4.32 13.05
C ARG A 96 -1.92 5.11 13.09
N LEU A 97 -2.00 6.38 13.50
CA LEU A 97 -0.80 7.17 13.78
C LEU A 97 -0.01 6.53 14.92
N THR A 98 1.31 6.44 14.75
CA THR A 98 2.19 6.09 15.86
C THR A 98 2.23 7.31 16.79
N ALA A 99 1.76 7.13 18.03
CA ALA A 99 1.94 8.14 19.06
C ALA A 99 3.44 8.38 19.25
N LYS A 100 3.95 9.49 18.71
CA LYS A 100 5.26 10.00 19.12
C LYS A 100 5.08 10.59 20.52
N GLU A 101 5.68 9.94 21.51
CA GLU A 101 6.04 10.60 22.78
C GLU A 101 6.99 11.78 22.52
#